data_AF-A0A074TG23-F1
#
_entry.id   AF-A0A074TG23-F1
#
_cell.length_a   1.000
_cell.length_b   1.000
_cell.length_c   1.000
_cell.angle_alpha   90.00
_cell.angle_beta   90.00
_cell.angle_gamma   90.00
#
_symmetry.space_group_name_H-M   'P 1'
#
loop_
_entity.id
_entity.type
_entity.pdbx_description
1 polymer ?
#
loop_
_entity_poly.entity_id
_entity_poly.type
_entity_poly.pdbx_seq_one_letter_code
_entity_poly.pdbx_strand_id
1 'polypeptide(L)'
;MAQASFETEWSRINIWLHWLIVLLIIVQYIDSESMVSLWDATQQGTQTAQFTKYVGWGHIAAGSTILVAAFIRLVDRFWTGRPVHPQGVPSWATWLAKITHFLIYAILFVMPSLGLLAWFTGNDTYAQYHTFFWTPLLVLVAVHIIGALAQHFVFKTNVLTRMLTFKKRYRRRGRC
;
A
#
# COMPACT_ATOMS: atom_id res chain seq x y z
N MET A 1 -21.08 29.97 -19.08
CA MET A 1 -21.13 28.58 -19.59
C MET A 1 -20.12 27.76 -18.81
N ALA A 2 -20.55 26.93 -17.85
CA ALA A 2 -19.65 26.09 -17.07
C ALA A 2 -19.21 24.90 -17.94
N GLN A 3 -17.94 24.87 -18.32
CA GLN A 3 -17.33 23.70 -18.94
C GLN A 3 -17.32 22.59 -17.89
N ALA A 4 -18.04 21.50 -18.12
CA ALA A 4 -17.90 20.30 -17.31
C ALA A 4 -16.51 19.72 -17.57
N SER A 5 -15.55 20.00 -16.68
CA SER A 5 -14.25 19.35 -16.74
C SER A 5 -14.47 17.85 -16.55
N PHE A 6 -13.88 17.04 -17.44
CA PHE A 6 -13.83 15.60 -17.27
C PHE A 6 -12.89 15.27 -16.11
N GLU A 7 -13.34 15.49 -14.88
CA GLU A 7 -12.58 15.11 -13.69
C GLU A 7 -12.44 13.58 -13.69
N THR A 8 -11.23 13.09 -13.93
CA THR A 8 -10.91 11.68 -13.83
C THR A 8 -11.12 11.24 -12.38
N GLU A 9 -12.08 10.35 -12.11
CA GLU A 9 -12.20 9.70 -10.80
C GLU A 9 -11.27 8.48 -10.73
N TRP A 10 -10.92 8.03 -9.52
CA TRP A 10 -10.17 6.79 -9.35
C TRP A 10 -10.96 5.60 -9.90
N SER A 11 -10.24 4.63 -10.47
CA SER A 11 -10.84 3.35 -10.84
C SER A 11 -11.31 2.62 -9.57
N ARG A 12 -12.38 1.82 -9.69
CA ARG A 12 -12.88 0.99 -8.58
C ARG A 12 -11.85 -0.03 -8.12
N ILE A 13 -11.12 -0.59 -9.09
CA ILE A 13 -10.03 -1.54 -8.84
C ILE A 13 -8.94 -0.85 -8.01
N ASN A 14 -8.60 0.40 -8.34
CA ASN A 14 -7.67 1.21 -7.57
C ASN A 14 -8.13 1.29 -6.11
N ILE A 15 -9.32 1.82 -5.87
CA ILE A 15 -9.83 2.04 -4.51
C ILE A 15 -9.87 0.73 -3.72
N TRP A 16 -10.36 -0.35 -4.32
CA TRP A 16 -10.43 -1.64 -3.66
C TRP A 16 -9.02 -2.18 -3.29
N LEU A 17 -8.06 -2.10 -4.22
CA LEU A 17 -6.67 -2.50 -3.96
C LEU A 17 -6.01 -1.63 -2.89
N HIS A 18 -6.37 -0.35 -2.76
CA HIS A 18 -5.87 0.49 -1.67
C HIS A 18 -6.24 -0.11 -0.31
N TRP A 19 -7.53 -0.35 -0.09
CA TRP A 19 -8.05 -0.82 1.17
C TRP A 19 -7.66 -2.26 1.46
N LEU A 20 -7.56 -3.10 0.41
CA LEU A 20 -6.98 -4.43 0.54
C LEU A 20 -5.55 -4.34 1.07
N ILE A 21 -4.68 -3.51 0.47
CA ILE A 21 -3.29 -3.36 0.94
C ILE A 21 -3.26 -2.85 2.38
N VAL A 22 -4.08 -1.87 2.74
CA VAL A 22 -4.17 -1.36 4.13
C VAL A 22 -4.53 -2.48 5.10
N LEU A 23 -5.56 -3.28 4.78
CA LEU A 23 -5.96 -4.41 5.61
C LEU A 23 -4.85 -5.46 5.74
N LEU A 24 -4.21 -5.81 4.63
CA LEU A 24 -3.11 -6.78 4.63
C LEU A 24 -1.92 -6.28 5.44
N ILE A 25 -1.57 -4.99 5.39
CA ILE A 25 -0.50 -4.43 6.25
C ILE A 25 -0.83 -4.57 7.73
N ILE A 26 -2.10 -4.40 8.12
CA ILE A 26 -2.54 -4.61 9.51
C ILE A 26 -2.38 -6.08 9.92
N VAL A 27 -2.76 -7.02 9.04
CA VAL A 27 -2.53 -8.46 9.27
C VAL A 27 -1.04 -8.76 9.43
N GLN A 28 -0.20 -8.20 8.55
CA GLN A 28 1.26 -8.36 8.60
C GLN A 28 1.91 -7.84 9.89
N TYR A 29 1.30 -6.84 10.52
CA TYR A 29 1.76 -6.37 11.82
C TYR A 29 1.49 -7.42 12.91
N ILE A 30 0.26 -7.95 12.92
CA ILE A 30 -0.23 -8.88 13.94
C ILE A 30 0.50 -10.23 13.85
N ASP A 31 0.79 -10.71 12.64
CA ASP A 31 1.42 -12.01 12.42
C ASP A 31 2.97 -12.00 12.49
N SER A 32 3.59 -10.81 12.60
CA SER A 32 5.04 -10.61 12.50
C SER A 32 5.84 -11.47 13.49
N GLU A 33 5.41 -11.59 14.74
CA GLU A 33 6.08 -12.43 15.75
C GLU A 33 6.08 -13.92 15.38
N SER A 34 5.00 -14.39 14.76
CA SER A 34 4.91 -15.78 14.29
C SER A 34 5.83 -16.02 13.09
N MET A 35 6.00 -15.03 12.21
CA MET A 35 6.96 -15.12 11.10
C MET A 35 8.41 -15.18 11.60
N VAL A 36 8.77 -14.35 12.59
CA VAL A 36 10.11 -14.40 13.21
C VAL A 36 10.36 -15.76 13.87
N SER A 37 9.39 -16.25 14.64
CA SER A 37 9.50 -17.56 15.28
C SER A 37 9.64 -18.71 14.27
N LEU A 38 8.90 -18.63 13.14
CA LEU A 38 8.99 -19.59 12.06
C LEU A 38 10.35 -19.53 11.35
N TRP A 39 10.88 -18.33 11.11
CA TRP A 39 12.20 -18.12 10.52
C TRP A 39 13.30 -18.75 11.38
N ASP A 40 13.34 -18.40 12.68
CA ASP A 40 14.36 -18.88 13.60
C ASP A 40 14.36 -20.40 13.71
N ALA A 41 13.16 -21.01 13.81
CA ALA A 41 13.05 -22.45 13.86
C ALA A 41 13.47 -23.14 12.55
N THR A 42 13.19 -22.51 11.41
CA THR A 42 13.64 -23.01 10.10
C THR A 42 15.16 -22.97 10.01
N GLN A 43 15.81 -21.88 10.45
CA GLN A 43 17.27 -21.74 10.42
C GLN A 43 17.98 -22.66 11.42
N GLN A 44 17.37 -22.90 12.58
CA GLN A 44 17.94 -23.75 13.63
C GLN A 44 17.58 -25.24 13.47
N GLY A 45 16.72 -25.60 12.51
CA GLY A 45 16.23 -26.97 12.35
C GLY A 45 15.34 -27.45 13.51
N THR A 46 14.69 -26.53 14.22
CA THR A 46 13.81 -26.83 15.36
C THR A 46 12.34 -26.79 14.95
N GLN A 47 11.45 -27.19 15.87
CA GLN A 47 10.00 -27.18 15.62
C GLN A 47 9.31 -26.05 16.38
N THR A 48 8.31 -25.42 15.76
CA THR A 48 7.39 -24.46 16.39
C THR A 48 6.01 -25.07 16.56
N ALA A 49 5.18 -24.45 17.41
CA ALA A 49 3.77 -24.78 17.49
C ALA A 49 3.08 -24.70 16.12
N GLN A 50 2.13 -25.60 15.87
CA GLN A 50 1.44 -25.70 14.58
C GLN A 50 0.71 -24.39 14.21
N PHE A 51 0.14 -23.70 15.20
CA PHE A 51 -0.50 -22.40 15.00
C PHE A 51 0.49 -21.35 14.49
N THR A 52 1.65 -21.20 15.14
CA THR A 52 2.74 -20.30 14.72
C THR A 52 3.18 -20.58 13.29
N LYS A 53 3.29 -21.86 12.92
CA LYS A 53 3.63 -22.26 11.55
C LYS A 53 2.59 -21.79 10.54
N TYR A 54 1.29 -22.02 10.79
CA TYR A 54 0.24 -21.57 9.87
C TYR A 54 0.19 -20.04 9.73
N VAL A 55 0.35 -19.32 10.84
CA VAL A 55 0.37 -17.86 10.84
C VAL A 55 1.60 -17.33 10.10
N GLY A 56 2.78 -17.91 10.32
CA GLY A 56 4.01 -17.54 9.59
C GLY A 56 3.90 -17.79 8.08
N TRP A 57 3.32 -18.92 7.65
CA TRP A 57 3.00 -19.12 6.22
C TRP A 57 1.99 -18.09 5.70
N GLY A 58 1.01 -17.71 6.54
CA GLY A 58 0.08 -16.62 6.29
C GLY A 58 0.80 -15.30 5.99
N HIS A 59 1.84 -14.96 6.76
CA HIS A 59 2.63 -13.76 6.55
C HIS A 59 3.29 -13.73 5.16
N ILE A 60 3.89 -14.85 4.73
CA ILE A 60 4.53 -14.96 3.40
C ILE A 60 3.49 -14.80 2.28
N ALA A 61 2.33 -15.45 2.42
CA ALA A 61 1.24 -15.38 1.44
C ALA A 61 0.62 -13.98 1.37
N ALA A 62 0.35 -13.35 2.51
CA ALA A 62 -0.17 -12.00 2.62
C ALA A 62 0.82 -10.97 2.07
N GLY A 63 2.10 -11.08 2.41
CA GLY A 63 3.17 -10.22 1.89
C GLY A 63 3.33 -10.31 0.37
N SER A 64 3.28 -11.52 -0.18
CA SER A 64 3.27 -11.75 -1.63
C SER A 64 2.04 -11.12 -2.29
N THR A 65 0.89 -11.22 -1.63
CA THR A 65 -0.36 -10.60 -2.10
C THR A 65 -0.27 -9.08 -2.11
N ILE A 66 0.35 -8.46 -1.10
CA ILE A 66 0.60 -7.01 -1.07
C ILE A 66 1.46 -6.60 -2.27
N LEU A 67 2.54 -7.34 -2.56
CA LEU A 67 3.44 -7.06 -3.68
C LEU A 67 2.69 -7.05 -5.02
N VAL A 68 1.90 -8.09 -5.27
CA VAL A 68 1.08 -8.21 -6.50
C VAL A 68 -0.01 -7.14 -6.54
N ALA A 69 -0.72 -6.90 -5.44
CA ALA A 69 -1.76 -5.88 -5.35
C ALA A 69 -1.18 -4.47 -5.60
N ALA A 70 0.00 -4.16 -5.05
CA ALA A 70 0.69 -2.90 -5.26
C ALA A 70 1.11 -2.73 -6.73
N PHE A 71 1.59 -3.80 -7.37
CA PHE A 71 1.89 -3.82 -8.80
C PHE A 71 0.66 -3.51 -9.65
N ILE A 72 -0.43 -4.28 -9.46
CA ILE A 72 -1.68 -4.07 -10.21
C ILE A 72 -2.22 -2.66 -9.98
N ARG A 73 -2.18 -2.17 -8.74
CA ARG A 73 -2.61 -0.81 -8.38
C ARG A 73 -1.79 0.26 -9.09
N LEU A 74 -0.48 0.07 -9.20
CA LEU A 74 0.42 0.99 -9.89
C LEU A 74 0.15 1.00 -11.40
N VAL A 75 -0.01 -0.19 -11.97
CA VAL A 75 -0.32 -0.39 -13.39
C VAL A 75 -1.68 0.24 -13.76
N ASP A 76 -2.72 0.02 -12.97
CA ASP A 76 -4.03 0.67 -13.15
C ASP A 76 -3.93 2.20 -13.05
N ARG A 77 -3.11 2.71 -12.13
CA ARG A 77 -2.86 4.17 -12.00
C ARG A 77 -2.23 4.76 -13.26
N PHE A 78 -1.41 4.00 -13.99
CA PHE A 78 -0.80 4.47 -15.24
C PHE A 78 -1.79 4.41 -16.42
N TRP A 79 -2.59 3.36 -16.54
CA TRP A 79 -3.57 3.24 -17.64
C TRP A 79 -4.84 4.07 -17.45
N THR A 80 -5.41 4.08 -16.25
CA THR A 80 -6.68 4.78 -15.98
C THR A 80 -6.46 6.29 -15.77
N GLY A 81 -5.23 6.70 -15.48
CA GLY A 81 -4.87 8.06 -15.13
C GLY A 81 -5.16 8.39 -13.67
N ARG A 82 -4.83 9.62 -13.27
CA ARG A 82 -4.99 10.12 -11.90
C ARG A 82 -6.07 11.21 -11.88
N PRO A 83 -6.85 11.32 -10.80
CA PRO A 83 -7.69 12.50 -10.59
C PRO A 83 -6.88 13.78 -10.55
N VAL A 84 -7.51 14.88 -10.99
CA VAL A 84 -6.92 16.21 -10.94
C VAL A 84 -6.60 16.56 -9.49
N HIS A 85 -5.40 17.10 -9.27
CA HIS A 85 -5.00 17.59 -7.95
C HIS A 85 -5.90 18.76 -7.53
N PRO A 86 -6.38 18.80 -6.27
CA PRO A 86 -7.14 19.94 -5.78
C PRO A 86 -6.37 21.25 -5.96
N GLN A 87 -7.04 22.28 -6.47
CA GLN A 87 -6.46 23.61 -6.58
C GLN A 87 -6.46 24.31 -5.21
N GLY A 88 -5.59 25.31 -5.03
CA GLY A 88 -5.50 26.09 -3.79
C GLY A 88 -4.70 25.43 -2.66
N VAL A 89 -4.08 24.27 -2.90
CA VAL A 89 -3.17 23.63 -1.94
C VAL A 89 -1.74 24.18 -2.12
N PRO A 90 -1.01 24.51 -1.05
CA PRO A 90 0.39 24.94 -1.15
C PRO A 90 1.27 23.92 -1.89
N SER A 91 2.22 24.41 -2.68
CA SER A 91 3.11 23.58 -3.50
C SER A 91 3.95 22.59 -2.66
N TRP A 92 4.41 23.01 -1.47
CA TRP A 92 5.16 22.16 -0.55
C TRP A 92 4.34 20.93 -0.10
N ALA A 93 3.05 21.10 0.15
CA ALA A 93 2.18 20.00 0.60
C ALA A 93 1.94 19.00 -0.52
N THR A 94 1.82 19.49 -1.76
CA THR A 94 1.73 18.63 -2.95
C THR A 94 3.03 17.88 -3.20
N TRP A 95 4.18 18.53 -3.01
CA TRP A 95 5.49 17.90 -3.15
C TRP A 95 5.74 16.83 -2.09
N LEU A 96 5.44 17.14 -0.82
CA LEU A 96 5.50 16.17 0.28
C LEU A 96 4.62 14.96 -0.01
N ALA A 97 3.37 15.17 -0.45
CA ALA A 97 2.48 14.08 -0.81
C ALA A 97 3.09 13.19 -1.92
N LYS A 98 3.71 13.76 -2.95
CA LYS A 98 4.37 12.97 -4.01
C LYS A 98 5.49 12.11 -3.46
N ILE A 99 6.34 12.65 -2.58
CA ILE A 99 7.44 11.92 -1.95
C ILE A 99 6.93 10.80 -1.05
N THR A 100 5.98 11.10 -0.16
CA THR A 100 5.41 10.09 0.74
C THR A 100 4.83 8.92 -0.06
N HIS A 101 4.06 9.19 -1.11
CA HIS A 101 3.53 8.12 -1.96
C HIS A 101 4.62 7.35 -2.70
N PHE A 102 5.64 8.03 -3.22
CA PHE A 102 6.76 7.37 -3.89
C PHE A 102 7.49 6.42 -2.93
N LEU A 103 7.83 6.89 -1.72
CA LEU A 103 8.52 6.10 -0.72
C LEU A 103 7.69 4.92 -0.22
N ILE A 104 6.38 5.11 0.00
CA ILE A 104 5.47 4.01 0.34
C ILE A 104 5.48 2.96 -0.77
N TYR A 105 5.35 3.35 -2.05
CA TYR A 105 5.43 2.39 -3.15
C TYR A 105 6.78 1.67 -3.16
N ALA A 106 7.90 2.39 -3.02
CA ALA A 106 9.22 1.79 -2.98
C ALA A 106 9.31 0.71 -1.90
N ILE A 107 8.85 0.99 -0.67
CA ILE A 107 8.85 0.02 0.42
C ILE A 107 7.91 -1.15 0.15
N LEU A 108 6.69 -0.91 -0.37
CA LEU A 108 5.74 -1.97 -0.70
C LEU A 108 6.25 -2.94 -1.78
N PHE A 109 7.25 -2.54 -2.59
CA PHE A 109 7.94 -3.45 -3.50
C PHE A 109 9.18 -4.08 -2.86
N VAL A 110 10.04 -3.27 -2.25
CA VAL A 110 11.34 -3.70 -1.73
C VAL A 110 11.17 -4.65 -0.54
N MET A 111 10.36 -4.28 0.45
CA MET A 111 10.24 -5.05 1.69
C MET A 111 9.69 -6.48 1.44
N PRO A 112 8.56 -6.71 0.74
CA PRO A 112 8.10 -8.07 0.48
C PRO A 112 9.06 -8.88 -0.41
N SER A 113 9.74 -8.21 -1.36
CA SER A 113 10.75 -8.88 -2.19
C SER A 113 11.93 -9.36 -1.36
N LEU A 114 12.39 -8.57 -0.38
CA LEU A 114 13.43 -8.99 0.57
C LEU A 114 12.97 -10.16 1.44
N GLY A 115 11.71 -10.16 1.89
CA GLY A 115 11.14 -11.28 2.66
C GLY A 115 11.11 -12.58 1.84
N LEU A 116 10.72 -12.51 0.57
CA LEU A 116 10.77 -13.66 -0.34
C LEU A 116 12.20 -14.12 -0.62
N LEU A 117 13.12 -13.19 -0.87
CA LEU A 117 14.53 -13.50 -1.05
C LEU A 117 15.10 -14.19 0.19
N ALA A 118 14.79 -13.69 1.40
CA ALA A 118 15.17 -14.35 2.64
C ALA A 118 14.65 -15.79 2.67
N TRP A 119 13.33 -15.98 2.47
CA TRP A 119 12.71 -17.30 2.50
C TRP A 119 13.31 -18.30 1.51
N PHE A 120 13.52 -17.90 0.25
CA PHE A 120 14.00 -18.81 -0.79
C PHE A 120 15.52 -19.03 -0.77
N THR A 121 16.29 -18.16 -0.11
CA THR A 121 17.76 -18.27 -0.06
C THR A 121 18.28 -18.69 1.31
N GLY A 122 17.47 -18.63 2.37
CA GLY A 122 17.91 -18.86 3.75
C GLY A 122 18.88 -17.79 4.27
N ASN A 123 18.91 -16.60 3.67
CA ASN A 123 19.89 -15.56 3.97
C ASN A 123 19.36 -14.54 5.01
N ASP A 124 19.97 -14.56 6.19
CA ASP A 124 19.64 -13.67 7.32
C ASP A 124 19.79 -12.18 6.99
N THR A 125 20.68 -11.80 6.07
CA THR A 125 20.86 -10.40 5.67
C THR A 125 19.61 -9.84 5.02
N TYR A 126 18.95 -10.63 4.15
CA TYR A 126 17.69 -10.19 3.53
C TYR A 126 16.56 -10.13 4.57
N ALA A 127 16.54 -11.04 5.55
CA ALA A 127 15.58 -11.01 6.65
C ALA A 127 15.76 -9.75 7.51
N GLN A 128 17.01 -9.36 7.83
CA GLN A 128 17.32 -8.13 8.57
C GLN A 128 16.89 -6.87 7.81
N TYR A 129 17.16 -6.78 6.50
CA TYR A 129 16.68 -5.63 5.73
C TYR A 129 15.16 -5.60 5.62
N HIS A 130 14.51 -6.76 5.48
CA HIS A 130 13.06 -6.85 5.49
C HIS A 130 12.47 -6.28 6.80
N THR A 131 12.99 -6.70 7.96
CA THR A 131 12.51 -6.20 9.27
C THR A 131 12.84 -4.72 9.48
N PHE A 132 13.99 -4.25 9.00
CA PHE A 132 14.37 -2.84 9.04
C PHE A 132 13.32 -1.92 8.39
N PHE A 133 12.76 -2.32 7.24
CA PHE A 133 11.80 -1.49 6.50
C PHE A 133 10.44 -1.31 7.17
N TRP A 134 10.13 -2.11 8.21
CA TRP A 134 8.89 -1.96 8.97
C TRP A 134 8.77 -0.58 9.63
N THR A 135 9.82 -0.09 10.29
CA THR A 135 9.78 1.19 10.98
C THR A 135 9.61 2.38 10.02
N PRO A 136 10.39 2.51 8.92
CA PRO A 136 10.16 3.53 7.90
C PRO A 136 8.75 3.45 7.29
N LEU A 137 8.22 2.24 7.06
CA LEU A 137 6.85 2.07 6.54
C LEU A 137 5.83 2.70 7.49
N LEU A 138 5.90 2.39 8.80
CA LEU A 138 4.98 2.93 9.79
C LEU A 138 5.02 4.46 9.86
N VAL A 139 6.22 5.04 9.84
CA VAL A 139 6.39 6.50 9.83
C VAL A 139 5.75 7.10 8.58
N LEU A 140 5.99 6.52 7.41
CA LEU A 140 5.41 7.01 6.15
C LEU A 140 3.89 6.84 6.09
N VAL A 141 3.36 5.75 6.62
CA VAL A 141 1.90 5.52 6.75
C VAL A 141 1.29 6.56 7.69
N ALA A 142 1.92 6.86 8.83
CA ALA A 142 1.46 7.89 9.73
C ALA A 142 1.44 9.28 9.05
N VAL A 143 2.55 9.65 8.37
CA VAL A 143 2.62 10.88 7.58
C VAL A 143 1.56 10.91 6.48
N HIS A 144 1.30 9.79 5.81
CA HIS A 144 0.27 9.67 4.79
C HIS A 144 -1.14 9.90 5.35
N ILE A 145 -1.47 9.29 6.49
CA ILE A 145 -2.76 9.46 7.17
C ILE A 145 -2.93 10.91 7.63
N ILE A 146 -1.94 11.47 8.33
CA ILE A 146 -1.96 12.87 8.77
C ILE A 146 -2.12 13.81 7.58
N GLY A 147 -1.40 13.55 6.49
CA GLY A 147 -1.53 14.31 5.24
C GLY A 147 -2.94 14.23 4.68
N ALA A 148 -3.56 13.05 4.62
CA ALA A 148 -4.94 12.87 4.16
C ALA A 148 -5.96 13.61 5.05
N LEU A 149 -5.77 13.58 6.37
CA LEU A 149 -6.60 14.30 7.33
C LEU A 149 -6.42 15.82 7.19
N ALA A 150 -5.19 16.32 7.03
CA ALA A 150 -4.92 17.73 6.78
C ALA A 150 -5.54 18.20 5.46
N GLN A 151 -5.47 17.37 4.42
CA GLN A 151 -6.15 17.61 3.14
C GLN A 151 -7.67 17.74 3.30
N HIS A 152 -8.26 16.96 4.20
CA HIS A 152 -9.70 17.00 4.44
C HIS A 152 -10.15 18.15 5.35
N PHE A 153 -9.48 18.34 6.50
CA PHE A 153 -9.92 19.29 7.53
C PHE A 153 -9.33 20.70 7.38
N VAL A 154 -8.06 20.82 6.98
CA VAL A 154 -7.37 22.12 6.87
C VAL A 154 -7.56 22.69 5.46
N PHE A 155 -7.21 21.91 4.44
CA PHE A 155 -7.29 22.36 3.04
C PHE A 155 -8.67 22.14 2.42
N LYS A 156 -9.61 21.51 3.13
CA LYS A 156 -11.01 21.30 2.71
C LYS A 156 -11.16 20.67 1.31
N THR A 157 -10.26 19.76 0.97
CA THR A 157 -10.27 19.04 -0.30
C THR A 157 -11.03 17.73 -0.22
N ASN A 158 -11.34 17.16 -1.38
CA ASN A 158 -12.02 15.87 -1.54
C ASN A 158 -11.05 14.68 -1.70
N VAL A 159 -9.77 14.83 -1.35
CA VAL A 159 -8.76 13.76 -1.55
C VAL A 159 -9.12 12.50 -0.77
N LEU A 160 -9.51 12.63 0.50
CA LEU A 160 -9.90 11.50 1.34
C LEU A 160 -11.19 10.83 0.84
N THR A 161 -12.22 11.63 0.54
CA THR A 161 -13.53 11.12 0.12
C THR A 161 -13.48 10.38 -1.22
N ARG A 162 -12.55 10.77 -2.11
CA ARG A 162 -12.26 10.05 -3.36
C ARG A 162 -11.75 8.62 -3.15
N MET A 163 -11.17 8.31 -1.98
CA MET A 163 -10.77 6.93 -1.62
C MET A 163 -11.89 6.15 -0.92
N LEU A 164 -12.98 6.79 -0.53
CA LEU A 164 -14.13 6.13 0.10
C LEU A 164 -15.26 5.84 -0.91
N THR A 165 -15.27 6.51 -2.06
CA THR A 165 -16.40 6.53 -2.97
C THR A 165 -16.24 5.55 -4.13
N PHE A 166 -17.09 4.52 -4.20
CA PHE A 166 -17.16 3.58 -5.32
C PHE A 166 -18.14 4.04 -6.42
N LYS A 167 -17.99 5.25 -6.96
CA LYS A 167 -18.91 5.73 -8.01
C LYS A 167 -18.78 4.87 -9.29
N LYS A 168 -19.89 4.63 -10.01
CA LYS A 168 -19.81 4.00 -11.35
C LYS A 168 -19.24 5.06 -12.30
N ARG A 169 -18.14 4.74 -12.97
CA ARG A 169 -17.68 5.54 -14.12
C ARG A 169 -18.77 5.48 -15.18
N TYR A 170 -19.62 6.50 -15.27
CA TYR A 170 -20.62 6.58 -16.32
C TYR A 170 -19.87 6.91 -17.62
N ARG A 171 -19.46 5.88 -18.35
CA ARG A 171 -18.91 6.03 -19.69
C ARG A 171 -20.11 6.44 -20.56
N ARG A 172 -20.35 7.74 -20.73
CA ARG A 172 -21.24 8.23 -21.80
C ARG A 172 -20.58 7.77 -23.11
N ARG A 173 -21.00 6.60 -23.60
CA ARG A 173 -20.85 6.22 -25.01
C ARG A 173 -21.55 7.36 -25.77
N GLY A 174 -20.76 8.21 -26.42
CA GLY A 174 -21.29 9.17 -27.36
C GLY A 174 -22.12 8.39 -28.37
N ARG A 175 -23.42 8.67 -28.40
CA ARG A 175 -24.23 8.41 -29.59
C ARG A 175 -23.81 9.47 -30.61
N CYS A 176 -23.34 9.01 -31.76
CA CYS A 176 -23.32 9.80 -32.98
C CYS A 176 -24.75 10.19 -33.36
#